data_AF-A0A7C9PJS3-F1
#
_entry.id   AF-A0A7C9PJS3-F1
#
_cell.length_a   1.000
_cell.length_b   1.000
_cell.length_c   1.000
_cell.angle_alpha   90.00
_cell.angle_beta   90.00
_cell.angle_gamma   90.00
#
_symmetry.space_group_name_H-M   'P 1'
#
loop_
_entity.id
_entity.type
_entity.pdbx_description
1 polymer ?
#
loop_
_entity_poly.entity_id
_entity_poly.type
_entity_poly.pdbx_seq_one_letter_code
_entity_poly.pdbx_strand_id
1 'polypeptide(L)'
;MALIKTDWSPELQQVRETLDRAVDEKLGPLVDRAIRQAGQEMNKVVGQAGDRLETTIQVLSEEVHNQRQLTREDLVFLIDYASDRLAHTLDARLAQAKAEASSFMTEKVEQLRQELEDAAVRSRRTLYANVAISVAGALAMAAVGLVYKKISLGEVDPFAAFRVLLLSLATGTGLFAALKGLGQWLALNRHKRNLAAVALQQLGPLRPQGTLGLFVLAVVLLLAWAGATFWVA
;
A
#
# COMPACT_ATOMS: atom_id res chain seq x y z
N MET A 1 6.40 -124.17 51.03
CA MET A 1 5.71 -123.35 50.00
C MET A 1 4.24 -123.24 50.40
N ALA A 2 3.84 -122.10 50.95
CA ALA A 2 2.44 -121.68 51.05
C ALA A 2 2.44 -120.16 50.97
N LEU A 3 2.40 -119.65 49.74
CA LEU A 3 2.25 -118.24 49.41
C LEU A 3 0.85 -117.81 49.87
N ILE A 4 0.78 -117.02 50.95
CA ILE A 4 -0.43 -116.28 51.28
C ILE A 4 -0.56 -115.18 50.21
N LYS A 5 -1.37 -115.44 49.18
CA LYS A 5 -1.99 -114.39 48.37
C LYS A 5 -2.98 -113.68 49.28
N THR A 6 -2.55 -112.66 49.99
CA THR A 6 -3.47 -111.68 50.56
C THR A 6 -3.98 -110.83 49.40
N ASP A 7 -5.21 -111.11 49.01
CA ASP A 7 -5.96 -110.27 48.10
C ASP A 7 -6.48 -109.08 48.91
N TRP A 8 -5.77 -107.96 48.85
CA TRP A 8 -6.06 -106.70 49.56
C TRP A 8 -7.16 -105.88 48.86
N SER A 9 -7.74 -106.38 47.78
CA SER A 9 -8.80 -105.71 47.02
C SER A 9 -10.05 -105.34 47.85
N PRO A 10 -10.56 -106.14 48.80
CA PRO A 10 -11.76 -105.76 49.54
C PRO A 10 -11.48 -104.65 50.57
N GLU A 11 -10.31 -104.65 51.20
CA GLU A 11 -9.91 -103.59 52.14
C GLU A 11 -9.64 -102.26 51.40
N LEU A 12 -9.03 -102.32 50.22
CA LEU A 12 -8.84 -101.16 49.36
C LEU A 12 -10.17 -100.62 48.81
N GLN A 13 -11.15 -101.48 48.51
CA GLN A 13 -12.50 -101.06 48.15
C GLN A 13 -13.22 -100.39 49.31
N GLN A 14 -13.05 -100.90 50.54
CA GLN A 14 -13.69 -100.33 51.73
C GLN A 14 -13.08 -98.98 52.12
N VAL A 15 -11.75 -98.83 52.01
CA VAL A 15 -11.08 -97.54 52.15
C VAL A 15 -11.52 -96.59 51.05
N ARG A 16 -11.65 -97.05 49.81
CA ARG A 16 -12.11 -96.21 48.69
C ARG A 16 -13.55 -95.74 48.86
N GLU A 17 -14.46 -96.59 49.32
CA GLU A 17 -15.84 -96.19 49.61
C GLU A 17 -15.96 -95.24 50.80
N THR A 18 -15.15 -95.44 51.86
CA THR A 18 -15.13 -94.53 53.01
C THR A 18 -14.46 -93.21 52.66
N LEU A 19 -13.46 -93.22 51.78
CA LEU A 19 -12.84 -92.02 51.22
C LEU A 19 -13.82 -91.28 50.32
N ASP A 20 -14.50 -91.97 49.39
CA ASP A 20 -15.52 -91.36 48.52
C ASP A 20 -16.68 -90.80 49.33
N ARG A 21 -17.18 -91.51 50.35
CA ARG A 21 -18.20 -90.97 51.27
C ARG A 21 -17.70 -89.78 52.07
N ALA A 22 -16.48 -89.81 52.59
CA ALA A 22 -15.92 -88.68 53.33
C ALA A 22 -15.67 -87.45 52.42
N VAL A 23 -15.31 -87.69 51.15
CA VAL A 23 -15.13 -86.66 50.14
C VAL A 23 -16.49 -86.03 49.78
N ASP A 24 -17.51 -86.84 49.52
CA ASP A 24 -18.84 -86.35 49.17
C ASP A 24 -19.59 -85.71 50.35
N GLU A 25 -19.58 -86.33 51.54
CA GLU A 25 -20.36 -85.83 52.68
C GLU A 25 -19.72 -84.63 53.38
N LYS A 26 -18.38 -84.52 53.40
CA LYS A 26 -17.69 -83.46 54.15
C LYS A 26 -16.97 -82.46 53.27
N LEU A 27 -16.29 -82.91 52.23
CA LEU A 27 -15.43 -82.07 51.39
C LEU A 27 -16.25 -81.32 50.34
N GLY A 28 -17.20 -81.99 49.67
CA GLY A 28 -18.16 -81.36 48.75
C GLY A 28 -18.87 -80.13 49.33
N PRO A 29 -19.58 -80.23 50.47
CA PRO A 29 -20.27 -79.09 51.08
C PRO A 29 -19.34 -78.06 51.75
N LEU A 30 -18.08 -78.40 52.06
CA LEU A 30 -17.07 -77.43 52.50
C LEU A 30 -16.56 -76.60 51.32
N VAL A 31 -16.24 -77.26 50.20
CA VAL A 31 -15.81 -76.62 48.95
C VAL A 31 -16.93 -75.73 48.41
N ASP A 32 -18.17 -76.20 48.40
CA ASP A 32 -19.30 -75.43 47.87
C ASP A 32 -19.62 -74.19 48.74
N ARG A 33 -19.46 -74.30 50.08
CA ARG A 33 -19.51 -73.14 50.99
C ARG A 33 -18.35 -72.18 50.78
N ALA A 34 -17.13 -72.69 50.62
CA ALA A 34 -15.96 -71.87 50.37
C ALA A 34 -16.07 -71.13 49.03
N ILE A 35 -16.57 -71.78 47.98
CA ILE A 35 -16.82 -71.16 46.66
C ILE A 35 -17.90 -70.09 46.76
N ARG A 36 -19.03 -70.36 47.42
CA ARG A 36 -20.09 -69.35 47.58
C ARG A 36 -19.62 -68.16 48.42
N GLN A 37 -18.89 -68.41 49.51
CA GLN A 37 -18.37 -67.36 50.37
C GLN A 37 -17.29 -66.53 49.67
N ALA A 38 -16.38 -67.18 48.93
CA ALA A 38 -15.39 -66.50 48.09
C ALA A 38 -16.06 -65.70 46.97
N GLY A 39 -17.10 -66.25 46.33
CA GLY A 39 -17.89 -65.56 45.31
C GLY A 39 -18.60 -64.33 45.88
N GLN A 40 -19.17 -64.43 47.09
CA GLN A 40 -19.80 -63.29 47.76
C GLN A 40 -18.79 -62.20 48.15
N GLU A 41 -17.64 -62.57 48.74
CA GLU A 41 -16.58 -61.59 49.06
C GLU A 41 -16.01 -60.95 47.80
N MET A 42 -15.76 -61.73 46.74
CA MET A 42 -15.28 -61.20 45.47
C MET A 42 -16.29 -60.24 44.84
N ASN A 43 -17.58 -60.57 44.86
CA ASN A 43 -18.62 -59.68 44.35
C ASN A 43 -18.73 -58.38 45.17
N LYS A 44 -18.50 -58.47 46.49
CA LYS A 44 -18.47 -57.32 47.41
C LYS A 44 -17.25 -56.43 47.16
N VAL A 45 -16.07 -57.02 46.97
CA VAL A 45 -14.83 -56.31 46.63
C VAL A 45 -14.93 -55.66 45.25
N VAL A 46 -15.48 -56.35 44.25
CA VAL A 46 -15.71 -55.80 42.90
C VAL A 46 -16.72 -54.66 42.95
N GLY A 47 -17.81 -54.78 43.72
CA GLY A 47 -18.76 -53.69 43.93
C GLY A 47 -18.10 -52.47 44.60
N GLN A 48 -17.38 -52.67 45.69
CA GLN A 48 -16.65 -51.59 46.38
C GLN A 48 -15.56 -50.95 45.51
N ALA A 49 -14.89 -51.73 44.67
CA ALA A 49 -13.91 -51.21 43.71
C ALA A 49 -14.58 -50.40 42.60
N GLY A 50 -15.74 -50.87 42.10
CA GLY A 50 -16.58 -50.15 41.15
C GLY A 50 -17.04 -48.79 41.69
N ASP A 51 -17.59 -48.77 42.90
CA ASP A 51 -18.06 -47.53 43.55
C ASP A 51 -16.92 -46.52 43.76
N ARG A 52 -15.74 -47.01 44.17
CA ARG A 52 -14.54 -46.17 44.33
C ARG A 52 -14.02 -45.66 42.98
N LEU A 53 -14.05 -46.47 41.93
CA LEU A 53 -13.67 -46.04 40.58
C LEU A 53 -14.64 -44.98 40.06
N GLU A 54 -15.94 -45.17 40.20
CA GLU A 54 -16.98 -44.21 39.81
C GLU A 54 -16.75 -42.85 40.52
N THR A 55 -16.53 -42.88 41.82
CA THR A 55 -16.25 -41.67 42.62
C THR A 55 -14.96 -40.98 42.16
N THR A 56 -13.91 -41.77 41.90
CA THR A 56 -12.62 -41.24 41.43
C THR A 56 -12.76 -40.63 40.03
N ILE A 57 -13.53 -41.25 39.14
CA ILE A 57 -13.80 -40.73 37.79
C ILE A 57 -14.55 -39.40 37.86
N GLN A 58 -15.55 -39.27 38.75
CA GLN A 58 -16.28 -38.02 38.93
C GLN A 58 -15.35 -36.88 39.38
N VAL A 59 -14.53 -37.14 40.41
CA VAL A 59 -13.55 -36.15 40.89
C VAL A 59 -12.53 -35.81 39.80
N LEU A 60 -12.02 -36.80 39.08
CA LEU A 60 -11.07 -36.57 37.98
C LEU A 60 -11.71 -35.74 36.86
N SER A 61 -12.98 -36.01 36.52
CA SER A 61 -13.71 -35.28 35.50
C SER A 61 -13.94 -33.82 35.91
N GLU A 62 -14.26 -33.57 37.18
CA GLU A 62 -14.43 -32.22 37.72
C GLU A 62 -13.12 -31.45 37.73
N GLU A 63 -12.03 -32.08 38.17
CA GLU A 63 -10.69 -31.51 38.15
C GLU A 63 -10.22 -31.20 36.72
N VAL A 64 -10.42 -32.11 35.76
CA VAL A 64 -10.12 -31.87 34.34
C VAL A 64 -10.95 -30.71 33.78
N HIS A 65 -12.23 -30.60 34.17
CA HIS A 65 -13.07 -29.48 33.78
C HIS A 65 -12.55 -28.16 34.35
N ASN A 66 -12.18 -28.15 35.62
CA ASN A 66 -11.64 -26.98 36.32
C ASN A 66 -10.29 -26.54 35.73
N GLN A 67 -9.39 -27.48 35.46
CA GLN A 67 -8.12 -27.22 34.78
C GLN A 67 -8.31 -26.64 33.39
N ARG A 68 -9.30 -27.11 32.62
CA ARG A 68 -9.61 -26.54 31.30
C ARG A 68 -10.12 -25.10 31.39
N GLN A 69 -10.89 -24.75 32.42
CA GLN A 69 -11.34 -23.37 32.62
C GLN A 69 -10.17 -22.46 33.00
N LEU A 70 -9.34 -22.86 33.97
CA LEU A 70 -8.12 -22.13 34.35
C LEU A 70 -7.20 -21.91 33.14
N THR A 71 -6.92 -22.97 32.38
CA THR A 71 -6.08 -22.87 31.17
C THR A 71 -6.67 -21.90 30.14
N ARG A 72 -8.00 -21.89 29.99
CA ARG A 72 -8.68 -20.98 29.07
C ARG A 72 -8.53 -19.53 29.54
N GLU A 73 -8.72 -19.25 30.82
CA GLU A 73 -8.55 -17.90 31.38
C GLU A 73 -7.11 -17.42 31.24
N ASP A 74 -6.13 -18.27 31.54
CA ASP A 74 -4.71 -17.96 31.36
C ASP A 74 -4.37 -17.64 29.90
N LEU A 75 -4.91 -18.42 28.95
CA LEU A 75 -4.75 -18.15 27.52
C LEU A 75 -5.38 -16.83 27.10
N VAL A 76 -6.57 -16.50 27.61
CA VAL A 76 -7.22 -15.21 27.33
C VAL A 76 -6.36 -14.07 27.85
N PHE A 77 -5.84 -14.17 29.07
CA PHE A 77 -4.96 -13.16 29.66
C PHE A 77 -3.67 -12.99 28.85
N LEU A 78 -3.04 -14.08 28.41
CA LEU A 78 -1.84 -14.05 27.57
C LEU A 78 -2.10 -13.38 26.21
N ILE A 79 -3.23 -13.69 25.57
CA ILE A 79 -3.62 -13.06 24.31
C ILE A 79 -3.87 -11.57 24.49
N ASP A 80 -4.57 -11.19 25.55
CA ASP A 80 -4.88 -9.78 25.82
C ASP A 80 -3.61 -8.98 26.10
N TYR A 81 -2.72 -9.52 26.94
CA TYR A 81 -1.40 -8.95 27.21
C TYR A 81 -0.53 -8.84 25.95
N ALA A 82 -0.49 -9.89 25.12
CA ALA A 82 0.25 -9.87 23.87
C ALA A 82 -0.33 -8.84 22.89
N SER A 83 -1.66 -8.72 22.84
CA SER A 83 -2.36 -7.77 21.97
C SER A 83 -2.07 -6.33 22.38
N ASP A 84 -2.15 -6.02 23.67
CA ASP A 84 -1.84 -4.70 24.22
C ASP A 84 -0.36 -4.33 23.97
N ARG A 85 0.55 -5.28 24.22
CA ARG A 85 1.98 -5.07 23.96
C ARG A 85 2.28 -4.88 22.47
N LEU A 86 1.62 -5.62 21.59
CA LEU A 86 1.74 -5.47 20.15
C LEU A 86 1.19 -4.12 19.67
N ALA A 87 0.03 -3.70 20.19
CA ALA A 87 -0.56 -2.41 19.85
C ALA A 87 0.41 -1.25 20.19
N HIS A 88 0.94 -1.24 21.42
CA HIS A 88 1.90 -0.22 21.85
C HIS A 88 3.18 -0.21 21.02
N THR A 89 3.72 -1.38 20.64
CA THR A 89 4.94 -1.45 19.84
C THR A 89 4.70 -1.08 18.37
N LEU A 90 3.53 -1.43 17.81
CA LEU A 90 3.12 -1.03 16.46
C LEU A 90 2.90 0.47 16.37
N ASP A 91 2.20 1.08 17.33
CA ASP A 91 1.96 2.52 17.34
C ASP A 91 3.28 3.31 17.41
N ALA A 92 4.23 2.87 18.23
CA ALA A 92 5.55 3.49 18.31
C ALA A 92 6.30 3.41 16.96
N ARG A 93 6.30 2.23 16.31
CA ARG A 93 6.94 2.04 15.00
C ARG A 93 6.24 2.84 13.90
N LEU A 94 4.91 2.91 13.92
CA LEU A 94 4.12 3.64 12.94
C LEU A 94 4.36 5.15 13.08
N ALA A 95 4.42 5.66 14.30
CA ALA A 95 4.75 7.06 14.56
C ALA A 95 6.16 7.41 14.05
N GLN A 96 7.15 6.55 14.31
CA GLN A 96 8.52 6.72 13.80
C GLN A 96 8.57 6.68 12.28
N ALA A 97 7.94 5.67 11.65
CA ALA A 97 7.91 5.53 10.20
C ALA A 97 7.21 6.72 9.53
N LYS A 98 6.13 7.24 10.12
CA LYS A 98 5.44 8.44 9.63
C LYS A 98 6.34 9.68 9.73
N ALA A 99 7.09 9.84 10.81
CA ALA A 99 8.03 10.94 10.97
C ALA A 99 9.15 10.87 9.93
N GLU A 100 9.73 9.70 9.72
CA GLU A 100 10.80 9.46 8.73
C GLU A 100 10.31 9.62 7.28
N ALA A 101 9.10 9.14 6.96
CA ALA A 101 8.49 9.36 5.66
C ALA A 101 8.22 10.86 5.41
N SER A 102 7.79 11.59 6.44
CA SER A 102 7.52 13.03 6.34
C SER A 102 8.81 13.83 6.14
N SER A 103 9.89 13.49 6.85
CA SER A 103 11.20 14.13 6.67
C SER A 103 11.76 13.83 5.28
N PHE A 104 11.70 12.58 4.83
CA PHE A 104 12.15 12.19 3.49
C PHE A 104 11.35 12.90 2.39
N MET A 105 10.02 12.96 2.50
CA MET A 105 9.19 13.72 1.55
C MET A 105 9.57 15.20 1.54
N THR A 106 9.81 15.80 2.70
CA THR A 106 10.21 17.21 2.80
C THR A 106 11.55 17.44 2.11
N GLU A 107 12.54 16.57 2.36
CA GLU A 107 13.86 16.65 1.72
C GLU A 107 13.75 16.50 0.20
N LYS A 108 12.97 15.53 -0.29
CA LYS A 108 12.79 15.32 -1.73
C LYS A 108 12.01 16.43 -2.42
N VAL A 109 11.02 17.01 -1.75
CA VAL A 109 10.30 18.18 -2.25
C VAL A 109 11.24 19.38 -2.34
N GLU A 110 12.09 19.60 -1.34
CA GLU A 110 13.06 20.69 -1.36
C GLU A 110 14.13 20.50 -2.43
N GLN A 111 14.66 19.29 -2.61
CA GLN A 111 15.58 18.94 -3.71
C GLN A 111 14.93 19.21 -5.07
N LEU A 112 13.69 18.74 -5.28
CA LEU A 112 12.97 18.99 -6.53
C LEU A 112 12.72 20.49 -6.75
N ARG A 113 12.40 21.22 -5.69
CA ARG A 113 12.22 22.67 -5.78
C ARG A 113 13.50 23.36 -6.23
N GLN A 114 14.64 23.01 -5.64
CA GLN A 114 15.94 23.55 -6.02
C GLN A 114 16.29 23.20 -7.48
N GLU A 115 16.10 21.94 -7.89
CA GLU A 115 16.33 21.53 -9.27
C GLU A 115 15.44 22.28 -10.27
N LEU A 116 14.16 22.51 -9.93
CA LEU A 116 13.23 23.27 -10.75
C LEU A 116 13.59 24.76 -10.80
N GLU A 117 14.00 25.36 -9.68
CA GLU A 117 14.47 26.74 -9.64
C GLU A 117 15.74 26.92 -10.49
N ASP A 118 16.72 26.02 -10.36
CA ASP A 118 17.94 26.02 -11.16
C ASP A 118 17.65 25.84 -12.67
N ALA A 119 16.78 24.90 -13.01
CA ALA A 119 16.36 24.67 -14.39
C ALA A 119 15.64 25.91 -14.96
N ALA A 120 14.78 26.55 -14.17
CA ALA A 120 14.08 27.77 -14.57
C ALA A 120 15.04 28.96 -14.75
N VAL A 121 16.03 29.12 -13.87
CA VAL A 121 17.06 30.17 -13.99
C VAL A 121 17.90 29.96 -15.24
N ARG A 122 18.36 28.72 -15.50
CA ARG A 122 19.12 28.39 -16.73
C ARG A 122 18.30 28.66 -17.98
N SER A 123 17.03 28.23 -17.99
CA SER A 123 16.10 28.47 -19.09
C SER A 123 15.87 29.96 -19.34
N ARG A 124 15.64 30.76 -18.29
CA ARG A 124 15.50 32.22 -18.43
C ARG A 124 16.77 32.88 -18.97
N ARG A 125 17.95 32.46 -18.52
CA ARG A 125 19.22 33.02 -18.96
C ARG A 125 19.46 32.79 -20.45
N THR A 126 19.19 31.59 -20.95
CA THR A 126 19.32 31.29 -22.40
C THR A 126 18.27 32.02 -23.21
N LEU A 127 17.03 32.10 -22.74
CA LEU A 127 15.97 32.87 -23.39
C LEU A 127 16.32 34.36 -23.50
N TYR A 128 16.75 34.99 -22.41
CA TYR A 128 17.14 36.40 -22.42
C TYR A 128 18.38 36.66 -23.28
N ALA A 129 19.37 35.77 -23.26
CA ALA A 129 20.54 35.89 -24.13
C ALA A 129 20.14 35.82 -25.62
N ASN A 130 19.32 34.83 -25.99
CA ASN A 130 18.84 34.67 -27.37
C ASN A 130 17.99 35.86 -27.82
N VAL A 131 17.09 36.36 -26.96
CA VAL A 131 16.30 37.56 -27.24
C VAL A 131 17.19 38.80 -27.38
N ALA A 132 18.18 38.99 -26.50
CA ALA A 132 19.11 40.10 -26.58
C ALA A 132 19.92 40.08 -27.88
N ILE A 133 20.43 38.91 -28.30
CA ILE A 133 21.13 38.73 -29.58
C ILE A 133 20.22 39.05 -30.75
N SER A 134 18.97 38.56 -30.74
CA SER A 134 18.00 38.83 -31.80
C SER A 134 17.66 40.32 -31.92
N VAL A 135 17.42 40.99 -30.78
CA VAL A 135 17.14 42.44 -30.74
C VAL A 135 18.35 43.24 -31.22
N ALA A 136 19.56 42.90 -30.76
CA ALA A 136 20.78 43.56 -31.21
C ALA A 136 20.99 43.38 -32.73
N GLY A 137 20.76 42.18 -33.26
CA GLY A 137 20.82 41.90 -34.69
C GLY A 137 19.78 42.67 -35.50
N ALA A 138 18.54 42.78 -35.01
CA ALA A 138 17.49 43.56 -35.65
C ALA A 138 17.83 45.06 -35.70
N LEU A 139 18.37 45.61 -34.60
CA LEU A 139 18.82 47.00 -34.55
C LEU A 139 20.01 47.26 -35.48
N ALA A 140 20.99 46.35 -35.52
CA ALA A 140 22.12 46.44 -36.43
C ALA A 140 21.68 46.41 -37.90
N MET A 141 20.76 45.50 -38.26
CA MET A 141 20.21 45.42 -39.62
C MET A 141 19.39 46.65 -39.99
N ALA A 142 18.60 47.20 -39.06
CA ALA A 142 17.89 48.46 -39.28
C ALA A 142 18.86 49.63 -39.50
N ALA A 143 19.95 49.70 -38.72
CA ALA A 143 20.98 50.71 -38.88
C ALA A 143 21.70 50.59 -40.24
N VAL A 144 22.07 49.36 -40.66
CA VAL A 144 22.66 49.11 -41.98
C VAL A 144 21.70 49.50 -43.10
N GLY A 145 20.41 49.18 -42.99
CA GLY A 145 19.38 49.60 -43.95
C GLY A 145 19.27 51.11 -44.10
N LEU A 146 19.34 51.85 -42.99
CA LEU A 146 19.33 53.32 -43.00
C LEU A 146 20.60 53.91 -43.65
N VAL A 147 21.78 53.35 -43.36
CA VAL A 147 23.05 53.78 -43.94
C VAL A 147 23.10 53.49 -45.45
N TYR A 148 22.69 52.29 -45.87
CA TYR A 148 22.64 51.92 -47.28
C TYR A 148 21.72 52.85 -48.08
N LYS A 149 20.53 53.14 -47.53
CA LYS A 149 19.58 54.06 -48.17
C LYS A 149 20.13 55.49 -48.27
N LYS A 150 20.84 55.96 -47.24
CA LYS A 150 21.48 57.30 -47.24
C LYS A 150 22.58 57.42 -48.30
N ILE A 151 23.35 56.36 -48.53
CA ILE A 151 24.45 56.35 -49.50
C ILE A 151 23.95 56.13 -50.94
N SER A 152 22.92 55.29 -51.13
CA SER A 152 22.46 54.90 -52.47
C SER A 152 21.46 55.85 -53.12
N LEU A 153 20.70 56.65 -52.36
CA LEU A 153 19.59 57.46 -52.89
C LEU A 153 19.76 58.97 -52.73
N GLY A 154 20.78 59.45 -52.01
CA GLY A 154 21.08 60.88 -51.86
C GLY A 154 20.06 61.70 -51.03
N GLU A 155 18.81 61.26 -50.93
CA GLU A 155 17.77 61.85 -50.08
C GLU A 155 17.11 60.77 -49.21
N VAL A 156 16.97 61.07 -47.92
CA VAL A 156 16.25 60.18 -47.00
C VAL A 156 14.76 60.41 -47.24
N ASP A 157 14.19 59.68 -48.20
CA ASP A 157 12.74 59.75 -48.42
C ASP A 157 12.00 59.34 -47.13
N PRO A 158 11.26 60.26 -46.48
CA PRO A 158 10.59 60.03 -45.21
C PRO A 158 9.58 58.86 -45.30
N PHE A 159 9.03 58.58 -46.49
CA PHE A 159 8.10 57.48 -46.69
C PHE A 159 8.73 56.10 -46.49
N ALA A 160 9.93 55.88 -47.00
CA ALA A 160 10.59 54.58 -46.78
C ALA A 160 11.15 54.43 -45.36
N ALA A 161 11.47 55.52 -44.64
CA ALA A 161 11.76 55.45 -43.21
C ALA A 161 10.51 55.04 -42.42
N PHE A 162 9.35 55.60 -42.76
CA PHE A 162 8.06 55.23 -42.17
C PHE A 162 7.68 53.77 -42.41
N ARG A 163 7.91 53.23 -43.62
CA ARG A 163 7.67 51.80 -43.94
C ARG A 163 8.53 50.85 -43.12
N VAL A 164 9.83 51.16 -42.96
CA VAL A 164 10.75 50.34 -42.16
C VAL A 164 10.36 50.38 -40.68
N LEU A 165 9.96 51.56 -40.17
CA LEU A 165 9.45 51.70 -38.81
C LEU A 165 8.16 50.92 -38.60
N LEU A 166 7.19 50.99 -39.52
CA LEU A 166 5.96 50.22 -39.47
C LEU A 166 6.21 48.71 -39.47
N LEU A 167 7.10 48.24 -40.36
CA LEU A 167 7.45 46.81 -40.44
C LEU A 167 8.15 46.34 -39.16
N SER A 168 9.05 47.15 -38.60
CA SER A 168 9.72 46.86 -37.33
C SER A 168 8.72 46.79 -36.16
N LEU A 169 7.76 47.72 -36.11
CA LEU A 169 6.70 47.73 -35.09
C LEU A 169 5.77 46.52 -35.21
N ALA A 170 5.36 46.17 -36.45
CA ALA A 170 4.51 45.02 -36.73
C ALA A 170 5.21 43.69 -36.34
N THR A 171 6.50 43.57 -36.69
CA THR A 171 7.30 42.39 -36.39
C THR A 171 7.54 42.26 -34.89
N GLY A 172 7.87 43.36 -34.20
CA GLY A 172 8.09 43.37 -32.75
C GLY A 172 6.81 43.03 -31.96
N THR A 173 5.68 43.61 -32.33
CA THR A 173 4.38 43.32 -31.69
C THR A 173 3.92 41.88 -31.95
N GLY A 174 4.12 41.36 -33.17
CA GLY A 174 3.82 39.97 -33.51
C GLY A 174 4.68 38.97 -32.73
N LEU A 175 5.99 39.21 -32.61
CA LEU A 175 6.89 38.35 -31.84
C LEU A 175 6.52 38.36 -30.35
N PHE A 176 6.23 39.53 -29.79
CA PHE A 176 5.81 39.65 -28.39
C PHE A 176 4.49 38.92 -28.12
N ALA A 177 3.51 39.03 -29.03
CA ALA A 177 2.25 38.29 -28.94
C ALA A 177 2.47 36.77 -28.95
N ALA A 178 3.34 36.28 -29.84
CA ALA A 178 3.67 34.86 -29.95
C ALA A 178 4.34 34.31 -28.69
N LEU A 179 5.33 35.03 -28.14
CA LEU A 179 6.02 34.64 -26.91
C LEU A 179 5.07 34.66 -25.69
N LYS A 180 4.21 35.67 -25.58
CA LYS A 180 3.21 35.75 -24.51
C LYS A 180 2.18 34.61 -24.63
N GLY A 181 1.79 34.23 -25.85
CA GLY A 181 0.92 33.07 -26.10
C GLY A 181 1.57 31.75 -25.71
N LEU A 182 2.83 31.53 -26.10
CA LEU A 182 3.61 30.34 -25.72
C LEU A 182 3.82 30.24 -24.21
N GLY A 183 4.14 31.35 -23.53
CA GLY A 183 4.29 31.38 -22.08
C GLY A 183 3.00 31.01 -21.35
N GLN A 184 1.85 31.53 -21.81
CA GLN A 184 0.54 31.17 -21.26
C GLN A 184 0.19 29.69 -21.52
N TRP A 185 0.56 29.15 -22.69
CA TRP A 185 0.32 27.75 -23.04
C TRP A 185 1.18 26.78 -22.23
N LEU A 186 2.44 27.14 -21.96
CA LEU A 186 3.35 26.35 -21.13
C LEU A 186 2.99 26.40 -19.64
N ALA A 187 2.44 27.52 -19.15
CA ALA A 187 2.00 27.68 -17.77
C ALA A 187 0.69 26.94 -17.43
N LEU A 188 0.00 26.38 -18.43
CA LEU A 188 -1.23 25.61 -18.22
C LEU A 188 -0.92 24.17 -17.82
N ASN A 189 -1.16 23.85 -16.55
CA ASN A 189 -1.02 22.52 -15.96
C ASN A 189 -1.78 21.45 -16.78
N ARG A 190 -1.21 20.22 -16.85
CA ARG A 190 -1.72 19.09 -17.67
C ARG A 190 -3.25 18.84 -17.55
N HIS A 191 -3.86 19.10 -16.39
CA HIS A 191 -5.30 18.94 -16.17
C HIS A 191 -6.20 20.07 -16.73
N LYS A 192 -5.66 21.26 -17.02
CA LYS A 192 -6.44 22.38 -17.63
C LYS A 192 -6.36 22.42 -19.14
N ARG A 193 -5.58 21.56 -19.80
CA ARG A 193 -5.52 21.48 -21.28
C ARG A 193 -6.87 21.12 -21.91
N ASN A 194 -7.72 20.37 -21.20
CA ASN A 194 -9.08 20.04 -21.67
C ASN A 194 -10.10 21.16 -21.38
N LEU A 195 -9.91 21.96 -20.32
CA LEU A 195 -10.78 23.10 -20.01
C LEU A 195 -10.41 24.36 -20.80
N ALA A 196 -9.14 24.53 -21.19
CA ALA A 196 -8.70 25.62 -22.06
C ALA A 196 -9.26 25.49 -23.48
N ALA A 197 -9.45 24.26 -23.98
CA ALA A 197 -10.15 24.00 -25.23
C ALA A 197 -11.64 24.41 -25.16
N VAL A 198 -12.28 24.24 -24.00
CA VAL A 198 -13.68 24.62 -23.78
C VAL A 198 -13.83 26.12 -23.46
N ALA A 199 -12.88 26.73 -22.76
CA ALA A 199 -12.82 28.17 -22.51
C ALA A 199 -12.45 28.99 -23.76
N LEU A 200 -11.80 28.37 -24.76
CA LEU A 200 -11.57 28.96 -26.09
C LEU A 200 -12.85 29.17 -26.89
N GLN A 201 -13.99 28.59 -26.47
CA GLN A 201 -15.25 28.67 -27.20
C GLN A 201 -16.27 29.62 -26.56
N GLN A 202 -16.09 30.03 -25.30
CA GLN A 202 -16.99 30.96 -24.63
C GLN A 202 -16.22 31.95 -23.74
N LEU A 203 -16.42 33.24 -24.05
CA LEU A 203 -16.23 34.39 -23.15
C LEU A 203 -14.80 34.90 -22.96
N GLY A 204 -14.39 35.77 -23.88
CA GLY A 204 -13.60 36.95 -23.49
C GLY A 204 -12.97 37.76 -24.63
N PRO A 205 -13.65 38.09 -25.75
CA PRO A 205 -12.95 38.48 -26.96
C PRO A 205 -12.62 39.98 -27.11
N LEU A 206 -12.59 40.83 -26.07
CA LEU A 206 -12.27 42.28 -26.24
C LEU A 206 -11.62 42.97 -25.02
N ARG A 207 -10.68 42.32 -24.32
CA ARG A 207 -9.79 43.06 -23.40
C ARG A 207 -8.48 43.46 -24.12
N PRO A 208 -8.12 44.76 -24.18
CA PRO A 208 -6.95 45.25 -24.92
C PRO A 208 -5.58 44.77 -24.39
N GLN A 209 -5.55 43.95 -23.34
CA GLN A 209 -4.32 43.35 -22.79
C GLN A 209 -4.16 41.84 -23.11
N GLY A 210 -5.13 41.22 -23.82
CA GLY A 210 -5.08 39.81 -24.20
C GLY A 210 -4.07 39.52 -25.33
N THR A 211 -3.50 38.31 -25.34
CA THR A 211 -2.58 37.80 -26.39
C THR A 211 -3.21 37.86 -27.78
N LEU A 212 -4.51 37.59 -27.89
CA LEU A 212 -5.30 37.70 -29.12
C LEU A 212 -5.38 39.14 -29.64
N GLY A 213 -5.53 40.13 -28.76
CA GLY A 213 -5.58 41.55 -29.14
C GLY A 213 -4.25 42.05 -29.71
N LEU A 214 -3.12 41.61 -29.13
CA LEU A 214 -1.78 41.93 -29.64
C LEU A 214 -1.53 41.26 -30.99
N PHE A 215 -2.03 40.04 -31.21
CA PHE A 215 -1.92 39.35 -32.49
C PHE A 215 -2.74 40.05 -33.58
N VAL A 216 -3.99 40.42 -33.29
CA VAL A 216 -4.84 41.19 -34.22
C VAL A 216 -4.20 42.54 -34.55
N LEU A 217 -3.62 43.22 -33.56
CA LEU A 217 -2.90 44.47 -33.78
C LEU A 217 -1.68 44.29 -34.70
N ALA A 218 -0.92 43.21 -34.55
CA ALA A 218 0.18 42.88 -35.45
C ALA A 218 -0.31 42.63 -36.89
N VAL A 219 -1.44 41.92 -37.06
CA VAL A 219 -2.07 41.70 -38.37
C VAL A 219 -2.53 43.02 -39.00
N VAL A 220 -3.15 43.91 -38.22
CA VAL A 220 -3.58 45.23 -38.70
C VAL A 220 -2.38 46.08 -39.12
N LEU A 221 -1.28 46.07 -38.35
CA LEU A 221 -0.05 46.77 -38.73
C LEU A 221 0.59 46.21 -40.00
N LEU A 222 0.57 44.89 -40.20
CA LEU A 222 1.03 44.25 -41.43
C LEU A 222 0.15 44.63 -42.64
N LEU A 223 -1.17 44.67 -42.46
CA LEU A 223 -2.10 45.13 -43.50
C LEU A 223 -1.91 46.61 -43.83
N ALA A 224 -1.66 47.46 -42.83
CA ALA A 224 -1.34 48.86 -43.03
C ALA A 224 -0.01 49.05 -43.76
N TRP A 225 1.01 48.24 -43.42
CA TRP A 225 2.28 48.22 -44.15
C TRP A 225 2.08 47.78 -45.61
N ALA A 226 1.32 46.71 -45.85
CA ALA A 226 1.01 46.21 -47.18
C ALA A 226 0.23 47.24 -48.02
N GLY A 227 -0.71 47.96 -47.40
CA GLY A 227 -1.41 49.06 -48.06
C GLY A 227 -0.49 50.24 -48.40
N ALA A 228 0.40 50.62 -47.48
CA ALA A 228 1.37 51.70 -47.68
C ALA A 228 2.46 51.35 -48.72
N THR A 229 2.74 50.07 -48.96
CA THR A 229 3.60 49.64 -50.07
C THR A 229 2.85 49.58 -51.40
N PHE A 230 1.59 49.16 -51.43
CA PHE A 230 0.79 49.05 -52.66
C PHE A 230 0.36 50.39 -53.26
N TRP A 231 0.12 51.42 -52.43
CA TRP A 231 -0.40 52.73 -52.91
C TRP A 231 0.66 53.70 -53.45
N VAL A 232 1.95 53.37 -53.31
CA VAL A 232 3.07 54.26 -53.65
C VAL A 232 4.08 53.54 -54.58
N ALA A 233 3.74 52.35 -55.06
CA ALA A 233 4.38 51.71 -56.23
C ALA A 233 3.60 52.08 -57.49
#